data_AF-A0A927XCF3-F1
#
_entry.id   AF-A0A927XCF3-F1
#
_cell.length_a   1.000
_cell.length_b   1.000
_cell.length_c   1.000
_cell.angle_alpha   90.00
_cell.angle_beta   90.00
_cell.angle_gamma   90.00
#
_symmetry.space_group_name_H-M   'P 1'
#
loop_
_entity.id
_entity.type
_entity.pdbx_description
1 polymer ?
#
loop_
_entity_poly.entity_id
_entity_poly.type
_entity_poly.pdbx_seq_one_letter_code
_entity_poly.pdbx_strand_id
1 'polypeptide(L)'
;MKLDKNGYTLIELIILLAAVSVIALVFIVKTSFAFKEIDNSDEIAKQEKILIKNASLAYSNKIKDKLKDEKVVYVTGDELIESGFLTQDDAYKTLKVKLSYNEEKDKVNYEVVD
;
A
#
# COMPACT_ATOMS: atom_id res chain seq x y z
N MET A 1 65.02 -9.62 34.46
CA MET A 1 63.68 -9.03 34.24
C MET A 1 63.44 -9.05 32.73
N LYS A 2 62.61 -9.98 32.22
CA LYS A 2 62.30 -10.06 30.77
C LYS A 2 61.10 -9.15 30.52
N LEU A 3 61.25 -8.17 29.64
CA LEU A 3 60.16 -7.29 29.21
C LEU A 3 59.20 -8.05 28.30
N ASP A 4 57.93 -8.11 28.69
CA ASP A 4 56.82 -8.61 27.89
C ASP A 4 56.68 -7.76 26.60
N LYS A 5 56.77 -8.41 25.44
CA LYS A 5 56.61 -7.77 24.13
C LYS A 5 55.16 -7.91 23.66
N ASN A 6 54.25 -7.18 24.29
CA ASN A 6 52.83 -7.13 23.91
C ASN A 6 52.53 -5.93 22.99
N GLY A 7 53.30 -5.75 21.92
CA GLY A 7 53.12 -4.66 20.95
C GLY A 7 52.80 -5.19 19.57
N TYR A 8 51.72 -4.69 18.97
CA TYR A 8 51.39 -4.95 17.56
C TYR A 8 52.36 -4.22 16.64
N THR A 9 52.76 -4.88 15.55
CA THR A 9 53.60 -4.28 14.52
C THR A 9 52.75 -3.40 13.59
N LEU A 10 53.37 -2.35 13.02
CA LEU A 10 52.69 -1.41 12.10
C LEU A 10 52.01 -2.13 10.91
N ILE A 11 52.62 -3.23 10.45
CA ILE A 11 52.08 -4.06 9.35
C ILE A 11 50.79 -4.76 9.79
N GLU A 12 50.73 -5.33 11.00
CA GLU A 12 49.53 -5.96 11.53
C GLU A 12 48.38 -4.96 11.67
N LEU A 13 48.68 -3.70 12.02
CA LEU A 13 47.68 -2.64 12.10
C LEU A 13 47.09 -2.29 10.71
N ILE A 14 47.93 -2.23 9.67
CA ILE A 14 47.51 -1.95 8.30
C ILE A 14 46.64 -3.09 7.76
N ILE A 15 47.03 -4.33 8.02
CA ILE A 15 46.25 -5.52 7.61
C ILE A 15 44.88 -5.52 8.29
N LEU A 16 44.83 -5.17 9.59
CA LEU A 16 43.57 -5.06 10.32
C LEU A 16 42.66 -3.98 9.72
N LEU A 17 43.21 -2.80 9.41
CA LEU A 17 42.44 -1.71 8.79
C LEU A 17 41.89 -2.08 7.42
N ALA A 18 42.68 -2.81 6.61
CA ALA A 18 42.23 -3.33 5.33
C ALA A 18 41.12 -4.39 5.47
N ALA A 19 41.21 -5.27 6.47
CA ALA A 19 40.15 -6.24 6.73
C ALA A 19 38.85 -5.56 7.19
N VAL A 20 38.94 -4.56 8.08
CA VAL A 20 37.78 -3.82 8.57
C VAL A 20 37.09 -3.05 7.45
N SER A 21 37.84 -2.43 6.53
CA SER A 21 37.26 -1.67 5.41
C SER A 21 36.51 -2.58 4.42
N VAL A 22 37.06 -3.76 4.11
CA VAL A 22 36.39 -4.75 3.26
C VAL A 22 35.10 -5.26 3.90
N ILE A 23 35.14 -5.57 5.20
CA ILE A 23 33.94 -6.00 5.95
C ILE A 23 32.89 -4.88 5.93
N ALA A 24 33.27 -3.65 6.25
CA ALA A 24 32.35 -2.51 6.26
C ALA A 24 31.66 -2.30 4.90
N LEU A 25 32.40 -2.39 3.78
CA LEU A 25 31.83 -2.27 2.43
C LEU A 25 30.78 -3.36 2.14
N VAL A 26 31.05 -4.61 2.49
CA VAL A 26 30.11 -5.72 2.29
C VAL A 26 28.84 -5.52 3.12
N PHE A 27 28.98 -5.07 4.37
CA PHE A 27 27.84 -4.78 5.24
C PHE A 27 27.02 -3.60 4.73
N ILE A 28 27.66 -2.49 4.32
CA ILE A 28 26.98 -1.29 3.80
C ILE A 28 26.18 -1.62 2.53
N VAL A 29 26.76 -2.39 1.59
CA VAL A 29 26.07 -2.79 0.36
C VAL A 29 24.86 -3.66 0.69
N LYS A 30 25.00 -4.65 1.58
CA LYS A 30 23.89 -5.53 1.99
C LYS A 30 22.77 -4.76 2.70
N THR A 31 23.11 -3.83 3.59
CA THR A 31 22.10 -2.99 4.27
C THR A 31 21.44 -2.02 3.30
N SER A 32 22.18 -1.43 2.35
CA SER A 32 21.60 -0.52 1.35
C SER A 32 20.56 -1.19 0.46
N PHE A 33 20.71 -2.48 0.16
CA PHE A 33 19.68 -3.26 -0.55
C PHE A 33 18.49 -3.63 0.32
N ALA A 34 18.70 -3.83 1.63
CA ALA A 34 17.62 -4.10 2.58
C ALA A 34 16.76 -2.86 2.90
N PHE A 35 17.30 -1.65 2.69
CA PHE A 35 16.59 -0.37 2.83
C PHE A 35 16.20 0.26 1.49
N LYS A 36 16.27 -0.50 0.38
CA LYS A 36 15.67 -0.04 -0.87
C LYS A 36 14.18 0.12 -0.58
N GLU A 37 13.71 1.37 -0.52
CA GLU A 37 12.32 1.71 -0.24
C GLU A 37 11.43 0.78 -1.06
N ILE A 38 10.69 -0.08 -0.37
CA ILE A 38 9.69 -0.89 -1.02
C ILE A 38 8.60 0.12 -1.39
N ASP A 39 8.64 0.56 -2.65
CA ASP A 39 7.63 1.44 -3.22
C ASP A 39 6.30 0.67 -3.27
N ASN A 40 5.58 0.69 -2.14
CA ASN A 40 4.30 0.03 -1.96
C ASN A 40 3.14 0.85 -2.54
N SER A 41 3.42 1.95 -3.26
CA SER A 41 2.39 2.83 -3.83
C SER A 41 1.40 2.05 -4.70
N ASP A 42 1.88 1.12 -5.52
CA ASP A 42 1.06 0.24 -6.35
C ASP A 42 0.15 -0.69 -5.52
N GLU A 43 0.66 -1.22 -4.41
CA GLU A 43 -0.13 -2.08 -3.53
C GLU A 43 -1.18 -1.28 -2.75
N ILE A 44 -0.82 -0.08 -2.30
CA ILE A 44 -1.73 0.84 -1.60
C ILE A 44 -2.87 1.26 -2.55
N ALA A 45 -2.55 1.67 -3.78
CA ALA A 45 -3.56 2.06 -4.77
C ALA A 45 -4.49 0.89 -5.14
N LYS A 46 -3.99 -0.35 -5.19
CA LYS A 46 -4.83 -1.54 -5.38
C LYS A 46 -5.76 -1.77 -4.19
N GLN A 47 -5.26 -1.62 -2.96
CA GLN A 47 -6.07 -1.78 -1.76
C GLN A 47 -7.18 -0.73 -1.68
N GLU A 48 -6.90 0.52 -2.02
CA GLU A 48 -7.91 1.58 -2.09
C GLU A 48 -9.00 1.25 -3.12
N LYS A 49 -8.63 0.81 -4.33
CA LYS A 49 -9.61 0.39 -5.34
C LYS A 49 -10.50 -0.75 -4.86
N ILE A 50 -9.94 -1.72 -4.14
CA ILE A 50 -10.70 -2.83 -3.56
C ILE A 50 -11.65 -2.33 -2.47
N LEU A 51 -11.19 -1.40 -1.62
CA LEU A 51 -11.98 -0.82 -0.55
C LEU A 51 -13.19 -0.08 -1.12
N ILE A 52 -13.00 0.81 -2.10
CA ILE A 52 -14.09 1.56 -2.73
C ILE A 52 -15.06 0.62 -3.44
N LYS A 53 -14.55 -0.39 -4.16
CA LYS A 53 -15.39 -1.42 -4.80
C LYS A 53 -16.27 -2.14 -3.76
N ASN A 54 -15.68 -2.61 -2.67
CA ASN A 54 -16.41 -3.35 -1.65
C ASN A 54 -17.45 -2.46 -0.94
N ALA A 55 -17.09 -1.22 -0.61
CA ALA A 55 -18.01 -0.24 -0.03
C ALA A 55 -19.22 0.02 -0.94
N SER A 56 -18.95 0.22 -2.23
CA SER A 56 -19.98 0.51 -3.23
C SER A 56 -20.90 -0.68 -3.47
N LEU A 57 -20.36 -1.90 -3.54
CA LEU A 57 -21.15 -3.12 -3.65
C LEU A 57 -21.96 -3.38 -2.38
N ALA A 58 -21.40 -3.12 -1.20
CA ALA A 58 -22.12 -3.25 0.06
C ALA A 58 -23.29 -2.24 0.14
N TYR A 59 -23.05 -0.98 -0.26
CA TYR A 59 -24.10 0.04 -0.37
C TYR A 59 -25.17 -0.35 -1.40
N SER A 60 -24.78 -0.95 -2.52
CA SER A 60 -25.73 -1.42 -3.54
C SER A 60 -26.76 -2.40 -2.99
N ASN A 61 -26.42 -3.19 -1.96
CA ASN A 61 -27.39 -4.08 -1.30
C ASN A 61 -28.43 -3.29 -0.49
N LYS A 62 -28.06 -2.13 0.08
CA LYS A 62 -28.98 -1.23 0.80
C LYS A 62 -29.97 -0.57 -0.16
N ILE A 63 -29.54 -0.27 -1.38
CA ILE A 63 -30.36 0.37 -2.41
C ILE A 63 -30.83 -0.61 -3.50
N LYS A 64 -30.85 -1.92 -3.21
CA LYS A 64 -31.05 -2.97 -4.22
C LYS A 64 -32.36 -2.80 -5.00
N ASP A 65 -33.44 -2.43 -4.33
CA ASP A 65 -34.75 -2.24 -4.96
C ASP A 65 -34.73 -1.06 -5.93
N LYS A 66 -34.21 0.09 -5.49
CA LYS A 66 -33.97 1.25 -6.36
C LYS A 66 -33.09 0.90 -7.56
N LEU A 67 -32.04 0.10 -7.34
CA LEU A 67 -31.12 -0.30 -8.39
C LEU A 67 -31.77 -1.23 -9.42
N LYS A 68 -32.70 -2.09 -8.99
CA LYS A 68 -33.48 -2.96 -9.89
C LYS A 68 -34.43 -2.17 -10.76
N ASP A 69 -35.05 -1.12 -10.19
CA ASP A 69 -35.99 -0.25 -10.89
C ASP A 69 -35.26 0.68 -11.89
N GLU A 70 -34.26 1.41 -11.42
CA GLU A 70 -33.56 2.43 -12.20
C GLU A 70 -32.48 1.87 -13.13
N LYS A 71 -32.05 0.61 -12.93
CA LYS A 71 -30.92 -0.09 -13.60
C LYS A 71 -29.55 0.50 -13.37
N VAL A 72 -29.45 1.83 -13.30
CA VAL A 72 -28.22 2.60 -13.14
C VAL A 72 -28.45 3.64 -12.06
N VAL A 73 -27.62 3.62 -11.01
CA VAL A 73 -27.62 4.66 -9.98
C VAL A 73 -26.21 5.21 -9.82
N TYR A 74 -26.10 6.53 -9.74
CA TYR A 74 -24.86 7.20 -9.39
C TYR A 74 -24.83 7.46 -7.90
N VAL A 75 -23.70 7.14 -7.27
CA VAL A 75 -23.47 7.27 -5.83
C VAL A 75 -22.21 8.09 -5.62
N THR A 76 -22.26 9.06 -4.72
CA THR A 76 -21.09 9.87 -4.38
C THR A 76 -20.33 9.25 -3.20
N GLY A 77 -19.04 9.59 -3.06
CA GLY A 77 -18.27 9.20 -1.89
C GLY A 77 -18.86 9.77 -0.60
N ASP A 78 -19.43 10.98 -0.63
CA ASP A 78 -20.14 11.56 0.51
C ASP A 78 -21.32 10.67 0.96
N GLU A 79 -22.13 10.15 0.04
CA GLU A 79 -23.24 9.24 0.38
C GLU A 79 -22.74 7.93 1.01
N LEU A 80 -21.59 7.42 0.54
CA LEU A 80 -20.96 6.22 1.11
C LEU A 80 -20.40 6.48 2.51
N ILE A 81 -19.86 7.68 2.76
CA ILE A 81 -19.37 8.11 4.08
C ILE A 81 -20.54 8.28 5.04
N GLU A 82 -21.58 9.02 4.64
CA GLU A 82 -22.79 9.26 5.44
C GLU A 82 -23.52 7.95 5.76
N SER A 83 -23.50 6.98 4.84
CA SER A 83 -24.08 5.65 5.06
C SER A 83 -23.17 4.70 5.85
N GLY A 84 -21.95 5.11 6.23
CA GLY A 84 -21.01 4.33 7.03
C GLY A 84 -20.27 3.23 6.29
N PHE A 85 -20.25 3.25 4.95
CA PHE A 85 -19.52 2.28 4.12
C PHE A 85 -18.10 2.73 3.78
N LEU A 86 -17.81 4.04 3.87
CA LEU A 86 -16.47 4.61 3.76
C LEU A 86 -16.14 5.45 5.00
N THR A 87 -14.86 5.57 5.31
CA THR A 87 -14.36 6.48 6.33
C THR A 87 -14.36 7.92 5.83
N GLN A 88 -14.47 8.87 6.75
CA GLN A 88 -14.44 10.28 6.44
C GLN A 88 -13.01 10.71 6.07
N ASP A 89 -12.69 10.60 4.78
CA ASP A 89 -11.43 11.00 4.17
C ASP A 89 -11.72 11.96 3.01
N ASP A 90 -10.95 13.05 2.91
CA ASP A 90 -11.09 14.04 1.86
C ASP A 90 -10.86 13.45 0.46
N ALA A 91 -10.05 12.38 0.36
CA ALA A 91 -9.81 11.66 -0.88
C ALA A 91 -11.09 11.06 -1.50
N TYR A 92 -12.11 10.79 -0.69
CA TYR A 92 -13.37 10.21 -1.17
C TYR A 92 -14.45 11.24 -1.48
N LYS A 93 -14.30 12.52 -1.10
CA LYS A 93 -15.36 13.53 -1.32
C LYS A 93 -15.65 13.78 -2.80
N THR A 94 -14.64 13.69 -3.65
CA THR A 94 -14.79 13.85 -5.10
C THR A 94 -15.16 12.56 -5.82
N LEU A 95 -15.17 11.42 -5.12
CA LEU A 95 -15.45 10.13 -5.70
C LEU A 95 -16.89 10.07 -6.22
N LYS A 96 -17.06 9.60 -7.45
CA LYS A 96 -18.35 9.22 -8.01
C LYS A 96 -18.30 7.80 -8.52
N VAL A 97 -19.35 7.06 -8.24
CA VAL A 97 -19.46 5.64 -8.54
C VAL A 97 -20.76 5.41 -9.29
N LYS A 98 -20.67 4.68 -10.40
CA LYS A 98 -21.81 4.18 -11.14
C LYS A 98 -22.07 2.73 -10.76
N LEU A 99 -23.30 2.45 -10.32
CA LEU A 99 -23.78 1.12 -9.99
C LEU A 99 -24.73 0.62 -11.08
N SER A 100 -24.26 -0.42 -11.79
CA SER A 100 -24.88 -1.19 -12.87
C SER A 100 -25.70 -2.41 -12.46
N TYR A 101 -27.04 -2.43 -12.43
CA TYR A 101 -27.76 -3.70 -12.23
C TYR A 101 -27.85 -4.52 -13.53
N ASN A 102 -27.35 -5.75 -13.49
CA ASN A 102 -27.47 -6.72 -14.58
C ASN A 102 -28.54 -7.77 -14.20
N GLU A 103 -29.66 -7.75 -14.93
CA GLU A 103 -30.79 -8.67 -14.72
C GLU A 103 -30.49 -10.12 -15.06
N GLU A 104 -29.77 -10.37 -16.16
CA GLU A 104 -29.46 -11.73 -16.62
C GLU A 104 -28.64 -12.51 -15.61
N LYS A 105 -27.82 -11.81 -14.81
CA LYS A 105 -26.90 -12.39 -13.85
C LYS A 105 -27.28 -12.13 -12.38
N ASP A 106 -28.37 -11.41 -12.11
CA ASP A 106 -28.75 -10.86 -10.78
C ASP A 106 -27.53 -10.29 -10.03
N LYS A 107 -26.75 -9.44 -10.72
CA LYS A 107 -25.48 -8.90 -10.23
C LYS A 107 -25.38 -7.40 -10.41
N VAL A 108 -24.75 -6.75 -9.43
CA VAL A 108 -24.39 -5.33 -9.49
C VAL A 108 -22.95 -5.19 -9.99
N ASN A 109 -22.78 -4.37 -11.02
CA ASN A 109 -21.50 -3.92 -11.52
C ASN A 109 -21.16 -2.56 -10.92
N TYR A 110 -19.86 -2.31 -10.76
CA TYR A 110 -19.31 -1.10 -10.17
C TYR A 110 -18.31 -0.48 -11.14
N GLU A 111 -18.38 0.84 -11.31
CA GLU A 111 -17.46 1.62 -12.14
C GLU A 111 -17.22 2.98 -11.46
N VAL A 112 -15.95 3.36 -11.28
CA VAL A 112 -15.60 4.73 -10.83
C VAL A 112 -15.72 5.66 -12.01
N VAL A 113 -16.38 6.80 -11.80
CA VAL A 113 -16.53 7.85 -12.79
C VAL A 113 -15.63 9.01 -12.35
N ASP A 114 -14.59 9.30 -13.14
CA ASP A 114 -13.76 10.50 -12.98
C ASP A 114 -14.51 11.78 -13.42
#